data_AF-A0AAV1GMR8-F1
#
_entry.id   AF-A0AAV1GMR8-F1
#
_cell.length_a   1.000
_cell.length_b   1.000
_cell.length_c   1.000
_cell.angle_alpha   90.00
_cell.angle_beta   90.00
_cell.angle_gamma   90.00
#
_symmetry.space_group_name_H-M   'P 1'
#
loop_
_entity.id
_entity.type
_entity.pdbx_description
1 polymer ?
#
loop_
_entity_poly.entity_id
_entity_poly.type
_entity_poly.pdbx_seq_one_letter_code
_entity_poly.pdbx_strand_id
1 'polypeptide(L)'
;MPFAIVINLEDFTGTIVVAAESEEEQVQWMEMLHESGKVTWKNAQLGEAMIESLEAQGLQLAKEKQEYLDKLMEETEELSHQRAQREELERLNQVLEDEKIKFEEVVMELKAEQEHIKLDLDGTAQSLKGVESEKEELSSLTIMLQKSIEELSQEKQRTLELLGVKEEKGATETSEENSACRTSEGGEDPGDVDLLQDLKHIEEQMKILLTEKEDAEDKLRENEQRAKVLQQEREFYSSQARTLQQSLSQLTADKRQTEAELKAEIESRVELEKRLKQAEQALQDLEKGLNSLERTKERDEKMKGDVTQLRRFFEDCICAAEIEAKLPAIMKNAVYLHKAAARRIKSCRIQRRASRRHWCKCV
;
A
#
# COMPACT_ATOMS: atom_id res chain seq x y z
N MET A 1 -108.31 -55.23 9.46
CA MET A 1 -107.51 -54.32 10.28
C MET A 1 -107.61 -52.95 9.63
N PRO A 2 -108.47 -52.04 10.09
CA PRO A 2 -108.75 -50.79 9.36
C PRO A 2 -107.66 -49.71 9.52
N PHE A 3 -106.82 -49.80 10.56
CA PHE A 3 -105.78 -48.81 10.87
C PHE A 3 -104.40 -49.46 10.81
N ALA A 4 -103.64 -49.19 9.75
CA ALA A 4 -102.33 -49.78 9.51
C ALA A 4 -101.39 -48.79 8.83
N ILE A 5 -100.12 -48.78 9.26
CA ILE A 5 -99.05 -47.96 8.69
C ILE A 5 -98.15 -48.88 7.88
N VAL A 6 -97.99 -48.57 6.59
CA VAL A 6 -97.15 -49.34 5.67
C VAL A 6 -95.85 -48.59 5.47
N ILE A 7 -94.74 -49.16 5.95
CA ILE A 7 -93.41 -48.58 5.81
C ILE A 7 -92.67 -49.36 4.71
N ASN A 8 -92.38 -48.67 3.62
CA ASN A 8 -91.54 -49.18 2.54
C ASN A 8 -90.23 -48.41 2.55
N LEU A 9 -89.15 -49.09 2.91
CA LEU A 9 -87.79 -48.56 2.89
C LEU A 9 -86.96 -49.44 1.95
N GLU A 10 -86.15 -48.83 1.09
CA GLU A 10 -85.36 -49.53 0.06
C GLU A 10 -84.30 -50.46 0.67
N ASP A 11 -83.87 -50.19 1.91
CA ASP A 11 -82.85 -50.98 2.63
C ASP A 11 -83.41 -52.25 3.30
N PHE A 12 -84.74 -52.43 3.33
CA PHE A 12 -85.39 -53.61 3.89
C PHE A 12 -85.90 -54.52 2.78
N THR A 13 -85.62 -55.82 2.91
CA THR A 13 -86.19 -56.85 2.03
C THR A 13 -87.60 -57.24 2.50
N GLY A 14 -88.59 -56.40 2.16
CA GLY A 14 -90.00 -56.65 2.40
C GLY A 14 -90.77 -55.44 2.94
N THR A 15 -92.11 -55.50 2.86
CA THR A 15 -93.00 -54.44 3.35
C THR A 15 -93.29 -54.64 4.84
N ILE A 16 -92.93 -53.65 5.66
CA ILE A 16 -93.23 -53.66 7.10
C ILE A 16 -94.61 -53.01 7.30
N VAL A 17 -95.52 -53.73 7.96
CA VAL A 17 -96.87 -53.23 8.27
C VAL A 17 -97.05 -53.18 9.77
N VAL A 18 -97.29 -51.98 10.30
CA VAL A 18 -97.56 -51.75 11.73
C VAL A 18 -99.07 -51.56 11.90
N ALA A 19 -99.70 -52.40 12.72
CA ALA A 19 -101.11 -52.26 13.05
C ALA A 19 -101.28 -51.26 14.21
N ALA A 20 -102.31 -50.41 14.14
CA ALA A 20 -102.71 -49.50 15.21
C ALA A 20 -104.11 -49.89 15.74
N GLU A 21 -104.37 -49.66 17.03
CA GLU A 21 -105.65 -50.05 17.65
C GLU A 21 -106.77 -49.04 17.35
N SER A 22 -106.41 -47.80 16.99
CA SER A 22 -107.33 -46.73 16.60
C SER A 22 -106.76 -45.79 15.52
N GLU A 23 -107.63 -45.00 14.88
CA GLU A 23 -107.24 -43.96 13.92
C GLU A 23 -106.38 -42.87 14.57
N GLU A 24 -106.71 -42.47 15.80
CA GLU A 24 -105.94 -41.46 16.55
C GLU A 24 -104.51 -41.94 16.84
N GLU A 25 -104.36 -43.22 17.23
CA GLU A 25 -103.06 -43.83 17.48
C GLU A 25 -102.24 -43.99 16.20
N GLN A 26 -102.88 -44.33 15.07
CA GLN A 26 -102.22 -44.37 13.76
C GLN A 26 -101.63 -43.01 13.37
N VAL A 27 -102.38 -41.93 13.57
CA VAL A 27 -101.92 -40.56 13.29
C VAL A 27 -100.77 -40.16 14.23
N GLN A 28 -100.87 -40.48 15.52
CA GLN A 28 -99.79 -40.21 16.49
C GLN A 28 -98.49 -40.95 16.15
N TRP A 29 -98.56 -42.23 15.76
CA TRP A 29 -97.38 -42.98 15.33
C TRP A 29 -96.75 -42.42 14.05
N MET A 30 -97.57 -41.99 13.09
CA MET A 30 -97.10 -41.32 11.88
C MET A 30 -96.38 -39.99 12.19
N GLU A 31 -96.92 -39.19 13.11
CA GLU A 31 -96.29 -37.96 13.59
C GLU A 31 -94.97 -38.25 14.30
N MET A 32 -94.93 -39.19 15.24
CA MET A 32 -93.70 -39.57 15.96
C MET A 32 -92.62 -40.12 15.02
N LEU A 33 -92.98 -40.92 14.03
CA LEU A 33 -92.04 -41.41 13.00
C LEU A 33 -91.49 -40.25 12.15
N HIS A 34 -92.35 -39.31 11.76
CA HIS A 34 -91.95 -38.14 11.00
C HIS A 34 -91.02 -37.20 11.81
N GLU A 35 -91.32 -36.97 13.08
CA GLU A 35 -90.47 -36.20 13.99
C GLU A 35 -89.12 -36.88 14.25
N SER A 36 -89.13 -38.20 14.47
CA SER A 36 -87.91 -39.00 14.65
C SER A 36 -87.02 -38.99 13.40
N GLY A 37 -87.62 -39.03 12.21
CA GLY A 37 -86.92 -38.87 10.93
C GLY A 37 -86.26 -37.50 10.78
N LYS A 38 -86.97 -36.42 11.18
CA LYS A 38 -86.39 -35.05 11.19
C LYS A 38 -85.20 -34.94 12.12
N VAL A 39 -85.26 -35.53 13.30
CA VAL A 39 -84.15 -35.53 14.27
C VAL A 39 -82.95 -36.31 13.71
N THR A 40 -83.19 -37.48 13.12
CA THR A 40 -82.14 -38.31 12.51
C THR A 40 -81.44 -37.57 11.37
N TRP A 41 -82.20 -36.92 10.50
CA TRP A 41 -81.66 -36.12 9.39
C TRP A 41 -80.86 -34.91 9.88
N LYS A 42 -81.37 -34.18 10.88
CA LYS A 42 -80.65 -33.04 11.50
C LYS A 42 -79.34 -33.50 12.16
N ASN A 43 -79.33 -34.64 12.84
CA ASN A 43 -78.12 -35.19 13.44
C ASN A 43 -77.09 -35.62 12.37
N ALA A 44 -77.54 -36.22 11.27
CA ALA A 44 -76.66 -36.54 10.14
C ALA A 44 -76.05 -35.27 9.51
N GLN A 45 -76.88 -34.25 9.28
CA GLN A 45 -76.42 -32.95 8.74
C GLN A 45 -75.42 -32.25 9.68
N LEU A 46 -75.66 -32.29 11.00
CA LEU A 46 -74.73 -31.76 12.00
C LEU A 46 -73.41 -32.56 12.01
N GLY A 47 -73.48 -33.88 11.88
CA GLY A 47 -72.31 -34.75 11.81
C GLY A 47 -71.45 -34.46 10.58
N GLU A 48 -72.08 -34.33 9.41
CA GLU A 48 -71.40 -33.99 8.15
C GLU A 48 -70.77 -32.59 8.21
N ALA A 49 -71.51 -31.58 8.68
CA ALA A 49 -70.95 -30.23 8.87
C ALA A 49 -69.79 -30.21 9.88
N MET A 50 -69.84 -31.03 10.94
CA MET A 50 -68.75 -31.14 11.90
C MET A 50 -67.51 -31.80 11.27
N ILE A 51 -67.68 -32.88 10.50
CA ILE A 51 -66.59 -33.54 9.78
C ILE A 51 -65.95 -32.58 8.79
N GLU A 52 -66.74 -31.89 7.96
CA GLU A 52 -66.24 -30.87 7.02
C GLU A 52 -65.45 -29.77 7.75
N SER A 53 -65.94 -29.31 8.91
CA SER A 53 -65.22 -28.31 9.71
C SER A 53 -63.88 -28.82 10.23
N LEU A 54 -63.80 -30.09 10.65
CA LEU A 54 -62.58 -30.71 11.16
C LEU A 54 -61.58 -30.97 10.03
N GLU A 55 -62.05 -31.38 8.86
CA GLU A 55 -61.22 -31.54 7.67
C GLU A 55 -60.63 -30.20 7.21
N ALA A 56 -61.44 -29.14 7.18
CA ALA A 56 -60.99 -27.79 6.85
C ALA A 56 -59.94 -27.27 7.85
N GLN A 57 -60.17 -27.47 9.15
CA GLN A 57 -59.19 -27.14 10.19
C GLN A 57 -57.90 -27.95 10.06
N GLY A 58 -58.00 -29.25 9.79
CA GLY A 58 -56.84 -30.12 9.56
C GLY A 58 -56.01 -29.68 8.36
N LEU A 59 -56.68 -29.32 7.25
CA LEU A 59 -56.01 -28.79 6.06
C LEU A 59 -55.33 -27.44 6.36
N GLN A 60 -55.99 -26.56 7.09
CA GLN A 60 -55.45 -25.25 7.45
C GLN A 60 -54.20 -25.40 8.34
N LEU A 61 -54.24 -26.26 9.36
CA LEU A 61 -53.10 -26.56 10.21
C LEU A 61 -51.92 -27.14 9.42
N ALA A 62 -52.19 -28.00 8.43
CA ALA A 62 -51.15 -28.56 7.58
C ALA A 62 -50.47 -27.48 6.72
N LYS A 63 -51.25 -26.53 6.18
CA LYS A 63 -50.73 -25.39 5.43
C LYS A 63 -49.88 -24.48 6.30
N GLU A 64 -50.38 -24.08 7.46
CA GLU A 64 -49.65 -23.23 8.40
C GLU A 64 -48.33 -23.89 8.81
N LYS A 65 -48.35 -25.19 9.13
CA LYS A 65 -47.13 -25.96 9.43
C LYS A 65 -46.12 -25.92 8.27
N GLN A 66 -46.58 -26.09 7.03
CA GLN A 66 -45.69 -26.04 5.87
C GLN A 66 -45.08 -24.64 5.70
N GLU A 67 -45.89 -23.58 5.81
CA GLU A 67 -45.40 -22.19 5.72
C GLU A 67 -44.37 -21.86 6.81
N TYR A 68 -44.54 -22.38 8.03
CA TYR A 68 -43.55 -22.24 9.09
C TYR A 68 -42.25 -22.98 8.78
N LEU A 69 -42.33 -24.18 8.20
CA LEU A 69 -41.16 -24.94 7.78
C LEU A 69 -40.40 -24.22 6.66
N ASP A 70 -41.12 -23.69 5.67
CA ASP A 70 -40.52 -22.96 4.55
C ASP A 70 -39.77 -21.70 5.05
N LYS A 71 -40.38 -20.94 5.96
CA LYS A 71 -39.71 -19.77 6.59
C LYS A 71 -38.46 -20.15 7.37
N LEU A 72 -38.51 -21.23 8.15
CA LEU A 72 -37.34 -21.71 8.90
C LEU A 72 -36.22 -22.17 7.97
N MET A 73 -36.55 -22.76 6.82
CA MET A 73 -35.57 -23.12 5.81
C MET A 73 -34.92 -21.87 5.20
N GLU A 74 -35.71 -20.87 4.82
CA GLU A 74 -35.21 -19.58 4.29
C GLU A 74 -34.27 -18.88 5.29
N GLU A 75 -34.68 -18.75 6.56
CA GLU A 75 -33.83 -18.17 7.62
C GLU A 75 -32.53 -18.98 7.82
N THR A 76 -32.59 -20.31 7.70
CA THR A 76 -31.41 -21.18 7.83
C THR A 76 -30.44 -20.98 6.66
N GLU A 77 -30.97 -20.84 5.44
CA GLU A 77 -30.18 -20.57 4.24
C GLU A 77 -29.51 -19.19 4.32
N GLU A 78 -30.24 -18.15 4.74
CA GLU A 78 -29.70 -16.81 4.95
C GLU A 78 -28.59 -16.80 6.00
N LEU A 79 -28.80 -17.47 7.16
CA LEU A 79 -27.78 -17.61 8.19
C LEU A 79 -26.54 -18.35 7.69
N SER A 80 -26.72 -19.37 6.84
CA SER A 80 -25.61 -20.10 6.23
C SER A 80 -24.80 -19.21 5.28
N HIS A 81 -25.48 -18.38 4.48
CA HIS A 81 -24.85 -17.43 3.57
C HIS A 81 -24.07 -16.36 4.33
N GLN A 82 -24.66 -15.79 5.39
CA GLN A 82 -23.99 -14.82 6.26
C GLN A 82 -22.74 -15.40 6.93
N ARG A 83 -22.79 -16.67 7.38
CA ARG A 83 -21.62 -17.36 7.93
C ARG A 83 -20.52 -17.52 6.89
N ALA A 84 -20.86 -17.94 5.68
CA ALA A 84 -19.89 -18.08 4.59
C ALA A 84 -19.21 -16.74 4.25
N GLN A 85 -19.98 -15.65 4.12
CA GLN A 85 -19.45 -14.31 3.90
C GLN A 85 -18.52 -13.86 5.03
N ARG A 86 -18.91 -14.14 6.29
CA ARG A 86 -18.07 -13.82 7.46
C ARG A 86 -16.75 -14.58 7.43
N GLU A 87 -16.77 -15.88 7.11
CA GLU A 87 -15.53 -16.66 6.98
C GLU A 87 -14.64 -16.15 5.84
N GLU A 88 -15.22 -15.74 4.70
CA GLU A 88 -14.47 -15.13 3.60
C GLU A 88 -13.82 -13.81 4.02
N LEU A 89 -14.54 -12.96 4.76
CA LEU A 89 -13.99 -11.73 5.33
C LEU A 89 -12.87 -12.00 6.33
N GLU A 90 -13.01 -13.00 7.19
CA GLU A 90 -11.96 -13.40 8.14
C GLU A 90 -10.71 -13.92 7.39
N ARG A 91 -10.88 -14.73 6.34
CA ARG A 91 -9.77 -15.18 5.47
C ARG A 91 -9.08 -14.00 4.78
N LEU A 92 -9.86 -13.06 4.22
CA LEU A 92 -9.32 -11.88 3.56
C LEU A 92 -8.54 -11.00 4.56
N ASN A 93 -9.06 -10.83 5.77
CA ASN A 93 -8.40 -10.06 6.82
C ASN A 93 -7.06 -10.68 7.20
N GLN A 94 -6.98 -12.00 7.33
CA GLN A 94 -5.70 -12.70 7.57
C GLN A 94 -4.68 -12.44 6.46
N VAL A 95 -5.11 -12.52 5.19
CA VAL A 95 -4.22 -12.23 4.05
C VAL A 95 -3.73 -10.79 4.08
N LEU A 96 -4.60 -9.83 4.40
CA LEU A 96 -4.24 -8.42 4.53
C LEU A 96 -3.26 -8.16 5.67
N GLU A 97 -3.44 -8.83 6.82
CA GLU A 97 -2.49 -8.76 7.94
C GLU A 97 -1.12 -9.35 7.57
N ASP A 98 -1.10 -10.49 6.90
CA ASP A 98 0.13 -11.12 6.41
C ASP A 98 0.85 -10.23 5.39
N GLU A 99 0.11 -9.62 4.46
CA GLU A 99 0.66 -8.65 3.50
C GLU A 99 1.21 -7.41 4.20
N LYS A 100 0.49 -6.88 5.21
CA LYS A 100 0.95 -5.75 6.02
C LYS A 100 2.29 -6.06 6.70
N ILE A 101 2.43 -7.25 7.30
CA ILE A 101 3.69 -7.66 7.95
C ILE A 101 4.83 -7.69 6.93
N LYS A 102 4.62 -8.29 5.75
CA LYS A 102 5.63 -8.33 4.67
C LYS A 102 6.02 -6.92 4.20
N PHE A 103 5.06 -6.01 4.07
CA PHE A 103 5.35 -4.61 3.74
C PHE A 103 6.19 -3.94 4.82
N GLU A 104 5.88 -4.18 6.09
CA GLU A 104 6.65 -3.64 7.22
C GLU A 104 8.09 -4.20 7.25
N GLU A 105 8.27 -5.48 6.97
CA GLU A 105 9.60 -6.13 6.82
C GLU A 105 10.43 -5.47 5.71
N VAL A 106 9.88 -5.34 4.49
CA VAL A 106 10.58 -4.69 3.38
C VAL A 106 10.94 -3.24 3.70
N VAL A 107 10.06 -2.50 4.38
CA VAL A 107 10.36 -1.13 4.82
C VAL A 107 11.49 -1.09 5.85
N MET A 108 11.56 -2.07 6.76
CA MET A 108 12.68 -2.18 7.71
C MET A 108 13.99 -2.51 7.02
N GLU A 109 13.99 -3.44 6.07
CA GLU A 109 15.17 -3.81 5.27
C GLU A 109 15.70 -2.60 4.48
N LEU A 110 14.83 -1.90 3.76
CA LEU A 110 15.21 -0.70 3.00
C LEU A 110 15.77 0.42 3.89
N LYS A 111 15.28 0.56 5.13
CA LYS A 111 15.85 1.50 6.11
C LYS A 111 17.22 1.06 6.61
N ALA A 112 17.42 -0.23 6.86
CA ALA A 112 18.72 -0.77 7.25
C ALA A 112 19.76 -0.57 6.14
N GLU A 113 19.39 -0.83 4.88
CA GLU A 113 20.23 -0.56 3.71
C GLU A 113 20.56 0.93 3.58
N GLN A 114 19.60 1.82 3.84
CA GLN A 114 19.82 3.26 3.82
C GLN A 114 20.88 3.70 4.85
N GLU A 115 20.79 3.21 6.08
CA GLU A 115 21.79 3.52 7.11
C GLU A 115 23.16 2.91 6.79
N HIS A 116 23.19 1.72 6.18
CA HIS A 116 24.45 1.11 5.75
C HIS A 116 25.14 1.95 4.66
N ILE A 117 24.42 2.36 3.61
CA ILE A 117 24.96 3.22 2.55
C ILE A 117 25.42 4.56 3.09
N LYS A 118 24.73 5.09 4.11
CA LYS A 118 25.14 6.34 4.78
C LYS A 118 26.47 6.17 5.52
N LEU A 119 26.65 5.06 6.24
CA LEU A 119 27.94 4.73 6.88
C LEU A 119 29.06 4.59 5.85
N ASP A 120 28.80 3.93 4.72
CA ASP A 120 29.78 3.79 3.63
C ASP A 120 30.14 5.17 3.04
N LEU A 121 29.15 6.03 2.78
CA LEU A 121 29.37 7.41 2.33
C LEU A 121 30.23 8.22 3.29
N ASP A 122 29.95 8.13 4.59
CA ASP A 122 30.72 8.83 5.62
C ASP A 122 32.16 8.29 5.69
N GLY A 123 32.35 6.97 5.55
CA GLY A 123 33.66 6.34 5.46
C GLY A 123 34.48 6.77 4.23
N THR A 124 33.85 6.80 3.05
CA THR A 124 34.48 7.31 1.81
C THR A 124 34.83 8.79 1.95
N ALA A 125 33.95 9.61 2.54
CA ALA A 125 34.21 11.04 2.75
C ALA A 125 35.38 11.29 3.71
N GLN A 126 35.49 10.51 4.79
CA GLN A 126 36.63 10.59 5.70
C GLN A 126 37.95 10.18 5.02
N SER A 127 37.92 9.09 4.24
CA SER A 127 39.09 8.61 3.49
C SER A 127 39.56 9.66 2.46
N LEU A 128 38.62 10.26 1.74
CA LEU A 128 38.92 11.31 0.76
C LEU A 128 39.55 12.54 1.41
N LYS A 129 39.05 12.95 2.58
CA LYS A 129 39.64 14.04 3.36
C LYS A 129 41.07 13.73 3.82
N GLY A 130 41.35 12.48 4.20
CA GLY A 130 42.71 12.03 4.54
C GLY A 130 43.68 12.17 3.36
N VAL A 131 43.24 11.70 2.18
CA VAL A 131 44.03 11.82 0.94
C VAL A 131 44.25 13.29 0.53
N GLU A 132 43.26 14.16 0.75
CA GLU A 132 43.41 15.61 0.52
C GLU A 132 44.48 16.22 1.43
N SER A 133 44.48 15.91 2.74
CA SER A 133 45.53 16.39 3.66
C SER A 133 46.92 15.87 3.29
N GLU A 134 47.06 14.59 2.94
CA GLU A 134 48.34 14.04 2.49
C GLU A 134 48.83 14.71 1.20
N LYS A 135 47.93 15.05 0.28
CA LYS A 135 48.27 15.78 -0.95
C LYS A 135 48.78 17.19 -0.65
N GLU A 136 48.15 17.89 0.29
CA GLU A 136 48.61 19.22 0.74
C GLU A 136 50.01 19.15 1.35
N GLU A 137 50.25 18.16 2.22
CA GLU A 137 51.56 17.90 2.83
C GLU A 137 52.62 17.60 1.78
N LEU A 138 52.37 16.65 0.86
CA LEU A 138 53.28 16.29 -0.22
C LEU A 138 53.55 17.47 -1.18
N SER A 139 52.52 18.28 -1.48
CA SER A 139 52.69 19.48 -2.29
C SER A 139 53.58 20.50 -1.59
N SER A 140 53.42 20.70 -0.28
CA SER A 140 54.26 21.60 0.50
C SER A 140 55.71 21.13 0.55
N LEU A 141 55.93 19.82 0.75
CA LEU A 141 57.25 19.19 0.72
C LEU A 141 57.92 19.34 -0.64
N THR A 142 57.20 19.08 -1.73
CA THR A 142 57.70 19.23 -3.10
C THR A 142 58.16 20.66 -3.37
N ILE A 143 57.41 21.68 -2.89
CA ILE A 143 57.79 23.09 -3.00
C ILE A 143 59.08 23.38 -2.20
N MET A 144 59.22 22.82 -0.99
CA MET A 144 60.44 23.00 -0.19
C MET A 144 61.66 22.34 -0.85
N LEU A 145 61.52 21.11 -1.34
CA LEU A 145 62.59 20.39 -2.05
C LEU A 145 63.01 21.16 -3.32
N GLN A 146 62.04 21.67 -4.08
CA GLN A 146 62.31 22.49 -5.26
C GLN A 146 63.12 23.75 -4.92
N LYS A 147 62.75 24.48 -3.86
CA LYS A 147 63.50 25.66 -3.40
C LYS A 147 64.91 25.30 -2.95
N SER A 148 65.08 24.21 -2.21
CA SER A 148 66.41 23.76 -1.76
C SER A 148 67.32 23.38 -2.93
N ILE A 149 66.78 22.71 -3.96
CA ILE A 149 67.51 22.41 -5.20
C ILE A 149 67.89 23.71 -5.92
N GLU A 150 67.00 24.70 -5.99
CA GLU A 150 67.30 26.01 -6.60
C GLU A 150 68.41 26.74 -5.85
N GLU A 151 68.39 26.74 -4.52
CA GLU A 151 69.43 27.34 -3.67
C GLU A 151 70.79 26.66 -3.88
N LEU A 152 70.86 25.32 -3.85
CA LEU A 152 72.07 24.56 -4.14
C LEU A 152 72.56 24.78 -5.56
N SER A 153 71.66 24.95 -6.54
CA SER A 153 72.05 25.25 -7.92
C SER A 153 72.72 26.62 -8.04
N GLN A 154 72.23 27.62 -7.28
CA GLN A 154 72.85 28.94 -7.22
C GLN A 154 74.19 28.89 -6.48
N GLU A 155 74.32 28.09 -5.43
CA GLU A 155 75.58 27.88 -4.71
C GLU A 155 76.62 27.15 -5.57
N LYS A 156 76.21 26.14 -6.34
CA LYS A 156 77.02 25.51 -7.38
C LYS A 156 77.50 26.52 -8.42
N GLN A 157 76.62 27.41 -8.87
CA GLN A 157 76.99 28.46 -9.83
C GLN A 157 78.02 29.44 -9.23
N ARG A 158 77.83 29.87 -7.98
CA ARG A 158 78.78 30.75 -7.27
C ARG A 158 80.15 30.10 -7.08
N THR A 159 80.19 28.82 -6.70
CA THR A 159 81.46 28.08 -6.52
C THR A 159 82.20 27.87 -7.83
N LEU A 160 81.49 27.60 -8.94
CA LEU A 160 82.07 27.57 -10.29
C LEU A 160 82.62 28.93 -10.73
N GLU A 161 81.92 30.04 -10.45
CA GLU A 161 82.40 31.39 -10.74
C GLU A 161 83.66 31.74 -9.94
N LEU A 162 83.74 31.33 -8.67
CA LEU A 162 84.93 31.49 -7.83
C LEU A 162 86.14 30.72 -8.38
N LEU A 163 85.94 29.50 -8.89
CA LEU A 163 86.98 28.71 -9.57
C LEU A 163 87.41 29.38 -10.88
N GLY A 164 86.48 29.85 -11.71
CA GLY A 164 86.80 30.55 -12.97
C GLY A 164 87.53 31.89 -12.77
N VAL A 165 87.17 32.66 -11.74
CA VAL A 165 87.86 33.92 -11.39
C VAL A 165 89.26 33.68 -10.83
N LYS A 166 89.50 32.55 -10.15
CA LYS A 166 90.84 32.15 -9.71
C LYS A 166 91.72 31.70 -10.87
N GLU A 167 91.17 30.96 -11.84
CA GLU A 167 91.85 30.61 -13.09
C GLU A 167 92.23 31.86 -13.91
N GLU A 168 91.33 32.86 -14.00
CA GLU A 168 91.61 34.14 -14.68
C GLU A 168 92.67 34.97 -13.96
N LYS A 169 92.68 35.00 -12.62
CA LYS A 169 93.72 35.69 -11.81
C LYS A 169 95.07 34.99 -11.90
N GLY A 170 95.12 33.66 -11.89
CA GLY A 170 96.32 32.88 -12.18
C GLY A 170 96.86 33.10 -13.60
N ALA A 171 95.98 33.37 -14.56
CA ALA A 171 96.34 33.73 -15.95
C ALA A 171 96.76 35.20 -16.11
N THR A 172 96.27 36.12 -15.27
CA THR A 172 96.70 37.53 -15.31
C THR A 172 98.02 37.78 -14.58
N GLU A 173 98.34 36.99 -13.55
CA GLU A 173 99.66 37.04 -12.88
C GLU A 173 100.78 36.36 -13.68
N THR A 174 100.46 35.61 -14.75
CA THR A 174 101.45 34.92 -15.61
C THR A 174 101.78 35.65 -16.92
N SER A 175 101.33 36.90 -17.10
CA SER A 175 101.57 37.67 -18.33
C SER A 175 102.69 38.73 -18.25
N GLU A 176 103.34 38.89 -17.09
CA GLU A 176 104.54 39.73 -16.96
C GLU A 176 105.68 38.97 -16.28
N GLU A 177 106.54 38.40 -17.14
CA GLU A 177 107.94 37.96 -16.93
C GLU A 177 108.22 36.47 -17.18
N ASN A 178 108.66 36.21 -18.42
CA ASN A 178 109.52 35.11 -18.80
C ASN A 178 110.76 35.02 -17.87
N SER A 179 111.02 33.86 -17.26
CA SER A 179 112.18 33.02 -17.68
C SER A 179 112.34 31.71 -16.89
N ALA A 180 112.53 30.64 -17.67
CA ALA A 180 113.29 29.42 -17.39
C ALA A 180 112.74 28.32 -16.45
N CYS A 181 112.23 27.26 -17.10
CA CYS A 181 112.75 25.89 -17.03
C CYS A 181 112.86 25.21 -15.64
N ARG A 182 111.90 24.31 -15.31
CA ARG A 182 112.06 22.84 -15.24
C ARG A 182 110.96 22.20 -14.37
N THR A 183 110.36 21.15 -14.92
CA THR A 183 109.85 19.91 -14.28
C THR A 183 109.56 19.92 -12.77
N SER A 184 108.31 19.58 -12.44
CA SER A 184 107.89 18.48 -11.55
C SER A 184 106.73 18.90 -10.64
N GLU A 185 105.70 18.06 -10.68
CA GLU A 185 104.81 17.72 -9.56
C GLU A 185 103.90 18.80 -8.96
N GLY A 186 102.61 18.67 -9.27
CA GLY A 186 101.57 18.55 -8.24
C GLY A 186 101.56 19.64 -7.18
N GLY A 187 101.21 20.85 -7.60
CA GLY A 187 100.75 21.90 -6.69
C GLY A 187 99.37 22.34 -7.11
N GLU A 188 98.35 21.49 -6.93
CA GLU A 188 96.99 21.99 -6.83
C GLU A 188 96.98 22.95 -5.63
N ASP A 189 96.57 24.21 -5.82
CA ASP A 189 96.40 25.15 -4.71
C ASP A 189 95.50 24.45 -3.66
N PRO A 190 95.89 24.35 -2.38
CA PRO A 190 95.09 23.66 -1.37
C PRO A 190 93.65 24.19 -1.30
N GLY A 191 93.44 25.45 -1.69
CA GLY A 191 92.11 26.06 -1.78
C GLY A 191 91.26 25.64 -2.99
N ASP A 192 91.84 25.13 -4.08
CA ASP A 192 91.09 24.62 -5.24
C ASP A 192 90.69 23.16 -5.08
N VAL A 193 91.51 22.37 -4.36
CA VAL A 193 91.14 21.00 -3.99
C VAL A 193 89.92 20.98 -3.06
N ASP A 194 89.84 21.95 -2.14
CA ASP A 194 88.72 22.11 -1.20
C ASP A 194 87.43 22.54 -1.93
N LEU A 195 87.53 23.57 -2.80
CA LEU A 195 86.41 24.02 -3.65
C LEU A 195 85.90 22.93 -4.61
N LEU A 196 86.78 22.06 -5.13
CA LEU A 196 86.39 20.92 -5.97
C LEU A 196 85.70 19.81 -5.16
N GLN A 197 86.06 19.63 -3.88
CA GLN A 197 85.35 18.71 -2.97
C GLN A 197 83.97 19.26 -2.60
N ASP A 198 83.87 20.56 -2.31
CA ASP A 198 82.61 21.25 -2.05
C ASP A 198 81.67 21.16 -3.24
N LEU A 199 82.17 21.35 -4.47
CA LEU A 199 81.39 21.20 -5.69
C LEU A 199 80.81 19.79 -5.84
N LYS A 200 81.64 18.75 -5.62
CA LYS A 200 81.18 17.35 -5.65
C LYS A 200 80.14 17.07 -4.58
N HIS A 201 80.32 17.63 -3.38
CA HIS A 201 79.38 17.49 -2.29
C HIS A 201 78.03 18.14 -2.62
N ILE A 202 78.03 19.35 -3.19
CA ILE A 202 76.81 20.05 -3.65
C ILE A 202 76.11 19.22 -4.74
N GLU A 203 76.84 18.64 -5.68
CA GLU A 203 76.26 17.78 -6.73
C GLU A 203 75.62 16.51 -6.17
N GLU A 204 76.25 15.87 -5.19
CA GLU A 204 75.72 14.69 -4.51
C GLU A 204 74.47 15.02 -3.68
N GLN A 205 74.48 16.12 -2.93
CA GLN A 205 73.30 16.60 -2.20
C GLN A 205 72.14 16.95 -3.13
N MET A 206 72.42 17.65 -4.23
CA MET A 206 71.41 18.00 -5.24
C MET A 206 70.82 16.74 -5.88
N LYS A 207 71.62 15.70 -6.11
CA LYS A 207 71.15 14.40 -6.62
C LYS A 207 70.22 13.69 -5.62
N ILE A 208 70.54 13.72 -4.33
CA ILE A 208 69.69 13.14 -3.28
C ILE A 208 68.34 13.87 -3.22
N LEU A 209 68.35 15.20 -3.20
CA LEU A 209 67.12 16.00 -3.15
C LEU A 209 66.26 15.82 -4.40
N LEU A 210 66.87 15.63 -5.58
CA LEU A 210 66.14 15.29 -6.80
C LEU A 210 65.43 13.94 -6.68
N THR A 211 66.09 12.92 -6.13
CA THR A 211 65.44 11.61 -5.91
C THR A 211 64.31 11.69 -4.88
N GLU A 212 64.48 12.45 -3.79
CA GLU A 212 63.42 12.66 -2.80
C GLU A 212 62.22 13.43 -3.37
N LYS A 213 62.48 14.37 -4.28
CA LYS A 213 61.45 15.12 -4.98
C LYS A 213 60.66 14.22 -5.94
N GLU A 214 61.35 13.38 -6.71
CA GLU A 214 60.71 12.38 -7.60
C GLU A 214 59.83 11.42 -6.79
N ASP A 215 60.31 10.92 -5.65
CA ASP A 215 59.53 10.04 -4.76
C ASP A 215 58.28 10.75 -4.18
N ALA A 216 58.38 12.05 -3.86
CA ALA A 216 57.25 12.84 -3.38
C ALA A 216 56.21 13.09 -4.50
N GLU A 217 56.66 13.35 -5.73
CA GLU A 217 55.80 13.51 -6.90
C GLU A 217 55.08 12.20 -7.28
N ASP A 218 55.75 11.06 -7.15
CA ASP A 218 55.17 9.73 -7.38
C ASP A 218 54.04 9.44 -6.39
N LYS A 219 54.27 9.68 -5.09
CA LYS A 219 53.23 9.56 -4.06
C LYS A 219 52.06 10.50 -4.30
N LEU A 220 52.33 11.71 -4.81
CA LEU A 220 51.28 12.67 -5.13
C LEU A 220 50.42 12.17 -6.31
N ARG A 221 51.03 11.56 -7.33
CA ARG A 221 50.30 10.90 -8.44
C ARG A 221 49.46 9.72 -7.96
N GLU A 222 49.97 8.90 -7.04
CA GLU A 222 49.20 7.81 -6.44
C GLU A 222 47.99 8.32 -5.65
N ASN A 223 48.17 9.36 -4.83
CA ASN A 223 47.09 9.96 -4.06
C ASN A 223 46.03 10.62 -4.95
N GLU A 224 46.41 11.20 -6.09
CA GLU A 224 45.45 11.67 -7.09
C GLU A 224 44.61 10.54 -7.71
N GLN A 225 45.21 9.38 -7.95
CA GLN A 225 44.48 8.21 -8.44
C GLN A 225 43.53 7.66 -7.37
N ARG A 226 43.99 7.54 -6.11
CA ARG A 226 43.16 7.14 -4.97
C ARG A 226 41.97 8.09 -4.77
N ALA A 227 42.19 9.41 -4.83
CA ALA A 227 41.13 10.40 -4.73
C ALA A 227 40.07 10.25 -5.84
N LYS A 228 40.49 9.95 -7.09
CA LYS A 228 39.54 9.70 -8.19
C LYS A 228 38.66 8.49 -7.94
N VAL A 229 39.22 7.39 -7.42
CA VAL A 229 38.46 6.18 -7.09
C VAL A 229 37.45 6.47 -5.97
N LEU A 230 37.90 7.09 -4.87
CA LEU A 230 37.02 7.46 -3.75
C LEU A 230 35.90 8.42 -4.17
N GLN A 231 36.18 9.35 -5.09
CA GLN A 231 35.17 10.24 -5.64
C GLN A 231 34.12 9.49 -6.46
N GLN A 232 34.51 8.50 -7.25
CA GLN A 232 33.57 7.64 -7.99
C GLN A 232 32.70 6.79 -7.06
N GLU A 233 33.29 6.21 -6.01
CA GLU A 233 32.55 5.46 -4.98
C GLU A 233 31.53 6.36 -4.27
N ARG A 234 31.92 7.57 -3.89
CA ARG A 234 31.02 8.55 -3.27
C ARG A 234 29.85 8.90 -4.19
N GLU A 235 30.09 9.11 -5.48
CA GLU A 235 29.04 9.40 -6.45
C GLU A 235 28.09 8.21 -6.63
N PHE A 236 28.63 6.99 -6.68
CA PHE A 236 27.86 5.75 -6.74
C PHE A 236 26.92 5.62 -5.53
N TYR A 237 27.45 5.65 -4.31
CA TYR A 237 26.64 5.53 -3.10
C TYR A 237 25.65 6.69 -2.95
N SER A 238 26.02 7.91 -3.37
CA SER A 238 25.10 9.07 -3.38
C SER A 238 23.91 8.85 -4.31
N SER A 239 24.14 8.28 -5.49
CA SER A 239 23.08 7.97 -6.45
C SER A 239 22.14 6.87 -5.93
N GLN A 240 22.70 5.85 -5.27
CA GLN A 240 21.96 4.74 -4.67
C GLN A 240 21.11 5.23 -3.49
N ALA A 241 21.70 6.00 -2.56
CA ALA A 241 21.00 6.61 -1.45
C ALA A 241 19.81 7.48 -1.90
N ARG A 242 20.01 8.29 -2.95
CA ARG A 242 18.95 9.14 -3.51
C ARG A 242 17.80 8.32 -4.08
N THR A 243 18.11 7.21 -4.76
CA THR A 243 17.10 6.31 -5.35
C THR A 243 16.30 5.60 -4.26
N LEU A 244 16.97 5.07 -3.23
CA LEU A 244 16.32 4.44 -2.09
C LEU A 244 15.44 5.43 -1.31
N GLN A 245 15.94 6.65 -1.08
CA GLN A 245 15.17 7.70 -0.42
C GLN A 245 13.90 8.06 -1.19
N GLN A 246 13.98 8.14 -2.53
CA GLN A 246 12.81 8.36 -3.37
C GLN A 246 11.80 7.21 -3.24
N SER A 247 12.27 5.96 -3.30
CA SER A 247 11.43 4.76 -3.13
C SER A 247 10.70 4.75 -1.78
N LEU A 248 11.43 4.98 -0.68
CA LEU A 248 10.86 5.08 0.67
C LEU A 248 9.84 6.21 0.79
N SER A 249 10.12 7.36 0.18
CA SER A 249 9.18 8.49 0.20
C SER A 249 7.88 8.19 -0.54
N GLN A 250 7.96 7.48 -1.67
CA GLN A 250 6.79 7.06 -2.44
C GLN A 250 5.97 6.02 -1.67
N LEU A 251 6.62 4.96 -1.16
CA LEU A 251 5.96 3.93 -0.34
C LEU A 251 5.27 4.53 0.89
N THR A 252 5.90 5.52 1.54
CA THR A 252 5.31 6.21 2.68
C THR A 252 4.09 7.03 2.28
N ALA A 253 4.11 7.68 1.12
CA ALA A 253 2.97 8.43 0.61
C ALA A 253 1.81 7.49 0.25
N ASP A 254 2.10 6.40 -0.45
CA ASP A 254 1.11 5.39 -0.84
C ASP A 254 0.46 4.76 0.41
N LYS A 255 1.26 4.38 1.41
CA LYS A 255 0.76 3.88 2.70
C LYS A 255 -0.22 4.85 3.36
N ARG A 256 0.18 6.13 3.48
CA ARG A 256 -0.69 7.16 4.08
C ARG A 256 -1.99 7.37 3.31
N GLN A 257 -1.93 7.29 1.99
CA GLN A 257 -3.12 7.37 1.15
C GLN A 257 -4.05 6.18 1.42
N THR A 258 -3.54 4.95 1.39
CA THR A 258 -4.34 3.75 1.65
C THR A 258 -4.92 3.72 3.07
N GLU A 259 -4.18 4.21 4.07
CA GLU A 259 -4.66 4.33 5.44
C GLU A 259 -5.78 5.37 5.55
N ALA A 260 -5.68 6.49 4.83
CA ALA A 260 -6.72 7.51 4.79
C ALA A 260 -8.00 7.01 4.09
N GLU A 261 -7.87 6.29 2.98
CA GLU A 261 -8.98 5.66 2.27
C GLU A 261 -9.67 4.61 3.15
N LEU A 262 -8.90 3.73 3.81
CA LEU A 262 -9.43 2.75 4.74
C LEU A 262 -10.16 3.41 5.92
N LYS A 263 -9.59 4.48 6.47
CA LYS A 263 -10.23 5.21 7.57
C LYS A 263 -11.57 5.84 7.15
N ALA A 264 -11.63 6.44 5.96
CA ALA A 264 -12.88 7.00 5.43
C ALA A 264 -13.95 5.92 5.20
N GLU A 265 -13.55 4.75 4.71
CA GLU A 265 -14.44 3.59 4.56
C GLU A 265 -14.96 3.09 5.93
N ILE A 266 -14.09 2.98 6.94
CA ILE A 266 -14.49 2.60 8.30
C ILE A 266 -15.48 3.62 8.88
N GLU A 267 -15.21 4.92 8.74
CA GLU A 267 -16.12 5.98 9.21
C GLU A 267 -17.49 5.89 8.51
N SER A 268 -17.50 5.67 7.19
CA SER A 268 -18.73 5.46 6.42
C SER A 268 -19.53 4.24 6.90
N ARG A 269 -18.84 3.11 7.16
CA ARG A 269 -19.47 1.89 7.70
C ARG A 269 -20.08 2.12 9.07
N VAL A 270 -19.38 2.80 9.97
CA VAL A 270 -19.89 3.14 11.31
C VAL A 270 -21.15 4.03 11.21
N GLU A 271 -21.17 4.99 10.29
CA GLU A 271 -22.35 5.82 10.05
C GLU A 271 -23.54 5.04 9.49
N LEU A 272 -23.28 4.08 8.60
CA LEU A 272 -24.31 3.19 8.06
C LEU A 272 -24.88 2.27 9.15
N GLU A 273 -24.05 1.66 9.98
CA GLU A 273 -24.49 0.86 11.13
C GLU A 273 -25.33 1.67 12.11
N LYS A 274 -24.93 2.93 12.37
CA LYS A 274 -25.71 3.83 13.23
C LYS A 274 -27.08 4.11 12.64
N ARG A 275 -27.17 4.37 11.33
CA ARG A 275 -28.44 4.59 10.63
C ARG A 275 -29.32 3.33 10.65
N LEU A 276 -28.72 2.17 10.46
CA LEU A 276 -29.42 0.88 10.52
C LEU A 276 -30.01 0.63 11.91
N LYS A 277 -29.23 0.79 12.99
CA LYS A 277 -29.73 0.69 14.38
C LYS A 277 -30.86 1.66 14.68
N GLN A 278 -30.79 2.88 14.15
CA GLN A 278 -31.86 3.86 14.30
C GLN A 278 -33.15 3.44 13.59
N ALA A 279 -33.05 2.86 12.40
CA ALA A 279 -34.20 2.31 11.67
C ALA A 279 -34.80 1.09 12.39
N GLU A 280 -33.96 0.19 12.90
CA GLU A 280 -34.39 -0.95 13.73
C GLU A 280 -35.16 -0.48 14.98
N GLN A 281 -34.63 0.53 15.68
CA GLN A 281 -35.31 1.08 16.86
C GLN A 281 -36.66 1.72 16.49
N ALA A 282 -36.73 2.47 15.38
CA ALA A 282 -37.98 3.06 14.90
C ALA A 282 -39.02 1.98 14.54
N LEU A 283 -38.59 0.86 13.94
CA LEU A 283 -39.47 -0.28 13.67
C LEU A 283 -39.99 -0.91 14.97
N GLN A 284 -39.12 -1.15 15.95
CA GLN A 284 -39.52 -1.71 17.24
C GLN A 284 -40.47 -0.80 18.02
N ASP A 285 -40.24 0.51 17.98
CA ASP A 285 -41.10 1.51 18.63
C ASP A 285 -42.47 1.57 17.94
N LEU A 286 -42.51 1.47 16.61
CA LEU A 286 -43.74 1.39 15.83
C LEU A 286 -44.54 0.12 16.16
N GLU A 287 -43.88 -1.04 16.21
CA GLU A 287 -44.50 -2.32 16.58
C GLU A 287 -45.11 -2.26 17.99
N LYS A 288 -44.36 -1.75 18.97
CA LYS A 288 -44.87 -1.54 20.34
C LYS A 288 -46.05 -0.58 20.38
N GLY A 289 -46.00 0.50 19.60
CA GLY A 289 -47.08 1.47 19.48
C GLY A 289 -48.36 0.87 18.90
N LEU A 290 -48.22 0.04 17.85
CA LEU A 290 -49.33 -0.65 17.20
C LEU A 290 -49.96 -1.74 18.06
N ASN A 291 -49.14 -2.46 18.86
CA ASN A 291 -49.60 -3.50 19.78
C ASN A 291 -50.23 -2.97 21.07
N SER A 292 -50.13 -1.66 21.33
CA SER A 292 -50.70 -1.04 22.54
C SER A 292 -52.20 -0.76 22.37
N LEU A 293 -53.02 -1.15 23.34
CA LEU A 293 -54.48 -0.90 23.34
C LEU A 293 -54.85 0.58 23.55
N GLU A 294 -53.97 1.37 24.16
CA GLU A 294 -54.23 2.78 24.47
C GLU A 294 -53.70 3.69 23.36
N ARG A 295 -54.58 4.43 22.67
CA ARG A 295 -54.16 5.44 21.68
C ARG A 295 -54.21 6.83 22.28
N THR A 296 -53.03 7.37 22.60
CA THR A 296 -52.85 8.76 23.00
C THR A 296 -52.31 9.57 21.83
N LYS A 297 -52.68 10.86 21.75
CA LYS A 297 -52.21 11.77 20.69
C LYS A 297 -50.68 11.86 20.64
N GLU A 298 -50.02 11.80 21.79
CA GLU A 298 -48.56 11.83 21.89
C GLU A 298 -47.90 10.58 21.29
N ARG A 299 -48.51 9.40 21.49
CA ARG A 299 -48.04 8.13 20.92
C ARG A 299 -48.25 8.08 19.40
N ASP A 300 -49.38 8.61 18.92
CA ASP A 300 -49.65 8.74 17.48
C ASP A 300 -48.65 9.69 16.79
N GLU A 301 -48.30 10.82 17.43
CA GLU A 301 -47.26 11.73 16.90
C GLU A 301 -45.87 11.08 16.92
N LYS A 302 -45.54 10.30 17.95
CA LYS A 302 -44.28 9.55 18.01
C LYS A 302 -44.18 8.51 16.89
N MET A 303 -45.24 7.71 16.69
CA MET A 303 -45.31 6.75 15.58
C MET A 303 -45.18 7.42 14.20
N LYS A 304 -45.78 8.61 13.99
CA LYS A 304 -45.57 9.38 12.74
C LYS A 304 -44.11 9.77 12.56
N GLY A 305 -43.42 10.14 13.63
CA GLY A 305 -41.98 10.39 13.63
C GLY A 305 -41.19 9.16 13.18
N ASP A 306 -41.48 8.00 13.77
CA ASP A 306 -40.83 6.72 13.45
C ASP A 306 -41.09 6.29 11.99
N VAL A 307 -42.32 6.45 11.48
CA VAL A 307 -42.66 6.20 10.07
C VAL A 307 -41.88 7.14 9.13
N THR A 308 -41.74 8.41 9.51
CA THR A 308 -40.99 9.38 8.70
C THR A 308 -39.51 9.04 8.66
N GLN A 309 -38.94 8.58 9.78
CA GLN A 309 -37.55 8.14 9.87
C GLN A 309 -37.30 6.88 9.03
N LEU A 310 -38.21 5.90 9.10
CA LEU A 310 -38.13 4.70 8.26
C LEU A 310 -38.24 5.00 6.78
N ARG A 311 -39.18 5.88 6.41
CA ARG A 311 -39.34 6.33 5.03
C ARG A 311 -38.04 6.92 4.48
N ARG A 312 -37.38 7.81 5.24
CA ARG A 312 -36.09 8.38 4.85
C ARG A 312 -35.00 7.32 4.69
N PHE A 313 -34.93 6.37 5.62
CA PHE A 313 -33.97 5.27 5.54
C PHE A 313 -34.15 4.46 4.24
N PHE A 314 -35.38 4.10 3.88
CA PHE A 314 -35.65 3.37 2.63
C PHE A 314 -35.40 4.23 1.38
N GLU A 315 -35.74 5.52 1.40
CA GLU A 315 -35.41 6.45 0.31
C GLU A 315 -33.88 6.50 0.09
N ASP A 316 -33.10 6.55 1.16
CA ASP A 316 -31.63 6.50 1.10
C ASP A 316 -31.11 5.16 0.55
N CYS A 317 -31.69 4.03 0.97
CA CYS A 317 -31.34 2.70 0.44
C CYS A 317 -31.64 2.58 -1.06
N ILE A 318 -32.78 3.10 -1.51
CA ILE A 318 -33.14 3.12 -2.94
C ILE A 318 -32.12 3.96 -3.72
N CYS A 319 -31.79 5.15 -3.22
CA CYS A 319 -30.78 6.00 -3.85
C CYS A 319 -29.41 5.29 -3.96
N ALA A 320 -28.99 4.59 -2.90
CA ALA A 320 -27.75 3.83 -2.89
C ALA A 320 -27.77 2.67 -3.92
N ALA A 321 -28.85 1.90 -3.96
CA ALA A 321 -29.03 0.81 -4.91
C ALA A 321 -29.07 1.31 -6.37
N GLU A 322 -29.66 2.48 -6.62
CA GLU A 322 -29.61 3.10 -7.94
C GLU A 322 -28.20 3.50 -8.37
N ILE A 323 -27.38 4.02 -7.44
CA ILE A 323 -25.98 4.37 -7.69
C ILE A 323 -25.19 3.10 -7.98
N GLU A 324 -25.39 2.04 -7.19
CA GLU A 324 -24.74 0.74 -7.37
C GLU A 324 -25.10 0.10 -8.73
N ALA A 325 -26.37 0.14 -9.13
CA ALA A 325 -26.80 -0.31 -10.45
C ALA A 325 -26.14 0.48 -11.59
N LYS A 326 -25.82 1.76 -11.37
CA LYS A 326 -25.12 2.63 -12.34
C LYS A 326 -23.59 2.47 -12.28
N LEU A 327 -23.04 1.78 -11.29
CA LEU A 327 -21.60 1.65 -11.05
C LEU A 327 -20.82 1.11 -12.27
N PRO A 328 -21.28 0.07 -13.00
CA PRO A 328 -20.58 -0.42 -14.18
C PRO A 328 -20.44 0.65 -15.28
N ALA A 329 -21.46 1.50 -15.46
CA ALA A 329 -21.43 2.58 -16.44
C ALA A 329 -20.51 3.73 -16.00
N ILE A 330 -20.53 4.09 -14.71
CA ILE A 330 -19.64 5.08 -14.11
C ILE A 330 -18.18 4.64 -14.28
N MET A 331 -17.87 3.39 -13.94
CA MET A 331 -16.52 2.81 -14.10
C MET A 331 -16.07 2.80 -15.57
N LYS A 332 -16.94 2.39 -16.50
CA LYS A 332 -16.66 2.42 -17.94
C LYS A 332 -16.30 3.83 -18.42
N ASN A 333 -17.03 4.84 -17.96
CA ASN A 333 -16.79 6.25 -18.31
C ASN A 333 -15.47 6.78 -17.71
N ALA A 334 -15.14 6.43 -16.47
CA ALA A 334 -13.89 6.79 -15.83
C ALA A 334 -12.67 6.22 -16.60
N VAL A 335 -12.74 4.93 -16.97
CA VAL A 335 -11.70 4.29 -17.79
C VAL A 335 -11.56 4.97 -19.15
N TYR A 336 -12.67 5.35 -19.78
CA TYR A 336 -12.64 6.07 -21.05
C TYR A 336 -11.98 7.45 -20.92
N LEU A 337 -12.29 8.21 -19.86
CA LEU A 337 -11.67 9.50 -19.56
C LEU A 337 -10.15 9.37 -19.35
N HIS A 338 -9.70 8.39 -18.57
CA HIS A 338 -8.27 8.12 -18.38
C HIS A 338 -7.58 7.74 -19.70
N LYS A 339 -8.20 6.87 -20.51
CA LYS A 339 -7.68 6.52 -21.85
C LYS A 339 -7.61 7.73 -22.78
N ALA A 340 -8.63 8.60 -22.77
CA ALA A 340 -8.65 9.82 -23.57
C ALA A 340 -7.58 10.82 -23.12
N ALA A 341 -7.40 11.02 -21.81
CA ALA A 341 -6.36 11.86 -21.25
C ALA A 341 -4.95 11.34 -21.59
N ALA A 342 -4.71 10.04 -21.45
CA ALA A 342 -3.44 9.42 -21.83
C ALA A 342 -3.11 9.59 -23.32
N ARG A 343 -4.12 9.47 -24.20
CA ARG A 343 -3.96 9.74 -25.65
C ARG A 343 -3.62 11.21 -25.91
N ARG A 344 -4.30 12.18 -25.27
CA ARG A 344 -3.98 13.61 -25.39
C ARG A 344 -2.55 13.90 -24.94
N ILE A 345 -2.10 13.35 -23.81
CA ILE A 345 -0.73 13.51 -23.31
C ILE A 345 0.30 12.99 -24.32
N LYS A 346 0.06 11.79 -24.88
CA LYS A 346 0.92 11.23 -25.94
C LYS A 346 0.94 12.12 -27.19
N SER A 347 -0.22 12.61 -27.63
CA SER A 347 -0.34 13.52 -28.77
C SER A 347 0.43 14.84 -28.54
N CYS A 348 0.29 15.46 -27.37
CA CYS A 348 1.03 16.66 -26.99
C CYS A 348 2.55 16.41 -26.95
N ARG A 349 3.00 15.25 -26.49
CA ARG A 349 4.44 14.86 -26.53
C ARG A 349 4.95 14.73 -27.96
N ILE A 350 4.16 14.13 -28.87
CA ILE A 350 4.51 13.99 -30.29
C ILE A 350 4.58 15.36 -30.96
N GLN A 351 3.60 16.24 -30.72
CA GLN A 351 3.56 17.58 -31.27
C GLN A 351 4.71 18.46 -30.75
N ARG A 352 5.07 18.36 -29.47
CA ARG A 352 6.27 19.03 -28.92
C ARG A 352 7.56 18.52 -29.55
N ARG A 353 7.69 17.21 -29.80
CA ARG A 353 8.87 16.63 -30.48
C ARG A 353 8.95 17.06 -31.95
N ALA A 354 7.82 17.10 -32.66
CA ALA A 354 7.74 17.58 -34.04
C ALA A 354 8.08 19.07 -34.13
N SER A 355 7.54 19.89 -33.22
CA SER A 355 7.88 21.31 -33.10
C SER A 355 9.38 21.51 -32.84
N ARG A 356 9.97 20.85 -31.83
CA ARG A 356 11.43 20.91 -31.57
C ARG A 356 12.27 20.54 -32.80
N ARG A 357 11.89 19.50 -33.55
CA ARG A 357 12.59 19.11 -34.79
C ARG A 357 12.45 20.13 -35.92
N HIS A 358 11.35 20.89 -35.94
CA HIS A 358 11.14 21.98 -36.89
C HIS A 358 12.03 23.18 -36.55
N TRP A 359 12.13 23.57 -35.28
CA TRP A 359 13.03 24.64 -34.81
C TRP A 359 14.52 24.31 -35.02
N CYS A 360 14.93 23.04 -34.86
CA CYS A 360 16.32 22.62 -35.14
C CYS A 360 16.69 22.51 -36.63
N LYS A 361 15.76 22.73 -37.56
CA LYS A 361 16.04 22.77 -39.01
C LYS A 361 16.07 24.18 -39.60
N CYS A 362 15.76 25.20 -38.79
CA CYS A 362 15.73 26.61 -39.20
C CYS A 362 16.92 27.42 -38.66
N VAL A 363 17.95 26.73 -38.16
CA VAL A 363 19.31 27.23 -37.90
C VAL A 363 20.23 26.41 -38.79
#